data_AF-A0A4V2SQY2-F1
#
_entry.id   AF-A0A4V2SQY2-F1
#
_cell.length_a   1.000
_cell.length_b   1.000
_cell.length_c   1.000
_cell.angle_alpha   90.00
_cell.angle_beta   90.00
_cell.angle_gamma   90.00
#
_symmetry.space_group_name_H-M   'P 1'
#
loop_
_entity.id
_entity.type
_entity.pdbx_description
1 polymer ?
#
loop_
_entity_poly.entity_id
_entity_poly.type
_entity_poly.pdbx_seq_one_letter_code
_entity_poly.pdbx_strand_id
1 'polypeptide(L)'
;MGQPQQDPLRGDQAAAGPEGPGDGASASGVAWLLALPKAIARRLRDSAATSPGRLTMIGVGLVVLAMIAGIVGTIVAQDKRDVVTNLTDYREPLSSAAQQIYGSLSEADASAATAFLNGGIEPDSLRSSYELNIARAGAALSKATSDQGATSEADLMVKTLATQLPVYTGLVETARTYNRQGFPAGAAYLREASALMSEEILPAARKLYQIDSAELSEQQDEANAFPWVMAIFGIGLLVALIATQRYLTRRTNRVINKGLLVATIAVGIAVLWGTGAMLTQAILVNDGREHGSNQADVLSRARIAALEGRANETMTLVSRGEGDAFQKNFDAARKRLVGADGNGGLLAEARGLAEGAEHADDVRAATENAKLWLQRHQQMRKLDQEGDYEQAQQLAVGAEEQSVATAFRKLDESLQRGISAGRQEFRAGTVYGGRALLLLAPGMTLLALVAAGGVAVGIQERLREYR
;
A
#
# COMPACT_ATOMS: atom_id res chain seq x y z
N MET A 1 -13.66 90.79 -3.36
CA MET A 1 -13.31 91.63 -4.52
C MET A 1 -13.06 90.71 -5.71
N GLY A 2 -13.37 91.12 -6.96
CA GLY A 2 -13.09 90.31 -8.16
C GLY A 2 -14.24 89.44 -8.69
N GLN A 3 -15.29 90.06 -9.22
CA GLN A 3 -16.02 89.58 -10.42
C GLN A 3 -15.31 90.17 -11.68
N PRO A 4 -15.62 89.83 -12.96
CA PRO A 4 -16.82 89.17 -13.54
C PRO A 4 -16.43 88.08 -14.61
N GLN A 5 -17.16 87.66 -15.68
CA GLN A 5 -18.47 87.99 -16.28
C GLN A 5 -18.99 86.88 -17.25
N GLN A 6 -20.29 86.94 -17.59
CA GLN A 6 -20.94 86.59 -18.89
C GLN A 6 -20.98 85.16 -19.50
N ASP A 7 -22.11 84.49 -19.23
CA ASP A 7 -23.14 83.93 -20.15
C ASP A 7 -23.37 84.71 -21.50
N PRO A 8 -24.24 84.31 -22.48
CA PRO A 8 -25.09 83.10 -22.60
C PRO A 8 -25.20 82.49 -24.04
N LEU A 9 -26.10 81.50 -24.24
CA LEU A 9 -27.04 81.21 -25.37
C LEU A 9 -27.31 79.68 -25.40
N ARG A 10 -28.51 79.09 -25.16
CA ARG A 10 -29.94 79.42 -25.27
C ARG A 10 -30.56 79.20 -26.66
N GLY A 11 -31.46 78.20 -26.75
CA GLY A 11 -32.24 77.86 -27.94
C GLY A 11 -32.72 76.39 -27.95
N ASP A 12 -34.01 76.01 -28.03
CA ASP A 12 -35.27 76.46 -27.39
C ASP A 12 -36.36 75.39 -27.72
N GLN A 13 -37.54 75.47 -27.07
CA GLN A 13 -38.81 74.80 -27.43
C GLN A 13 -38.99 73.29 -27.13
N ALA A 14 -40.24 72.96 -26.77
CA ALA A 14 -40.76 71.61 -26.53
C ALA A 14 -42.25 71.58 -26.94
N ALA A 15 -42.76 70.43 -27.40
CA ALA A 15 -44.22 70.22 -27.57
C ALA A 15 -44.63 68.73 -27.65
N ALA A 16 -45.75 68.42 -26.99
CA ALA A 16 -46.81 67.47 -27.34
C ALA A 16 -46.54 65.99 -27.71
N GLY A 17 -47.36 65.10 -27.10
CA GLY A 17 -47.91 63.92 -27.80
C GLY A 17 -47.81 62.58 -27.06
N PRO A 18 -48.93 61.97 -26.61
CA PRO A 18 -48.96 60.65 -25.97
C PRO A 18 -49.57 59.55 -26.85
N GLU A 19 -49.29 58.27 -26.53
CA GLU A 19 -50.25 57.16 -26.36
C GLU A 19 -49.51 55.80 -26.23
N GLY A 20 -50.16 54.80 -25.64
CA GLY A 20 -49.73 53.39 -25.56
C GLY A 20 -50.89 52.47 -25.96
N PRO A 21 -51.04 51.22 -25.45
CA PRO A 21 -50.13 50.42 -24.62
C PRO A 21 -49.82 49.05 -25.28
N GLY A 22 -49.24 48.09 -24.54
CA GLY A 22 -49.08 46.71 -25.01
C GLY A 22 -48.43 45.75 -24.00
N ASP A 23 -49.23 45.01 -23.24
CA ASP A 23 -48.77 44.01 -22.27
C ASP A 23 -48.09 42.80 -22.94
N GLY A 24 -47.02 42.28 -22.31
CA GLY A 24 -46.07 41.37 -22.97
C GLY A 24 -45.41 40.29 -22.09
N ALA A 25 -46.05 39.89 -20.99
CA ALA A 25 -45.68 38.78 -20.10
C ALA A 25 -44.33 38.85 -19.32
N SER A 26 -44.42 38.59 -18.02
CA SER A 26 -43.32 38.45 -17.08
C SER A 26 -42.54 37.13 -17.28
N ALA A 27 -41.69 37.09 -18.30
CA ALA A 27 -40.81 35.96 -18.61
C ALA A 27 -39.72 35.74 -17.52
N SER A 28 -40.07 34.91 -16.53
CA SER A 28 -39.27 34.45 -15.39
C SER A 28 -37.74 34.55 -15.49
N GLY A 29 -37.11 35.08 -14.44
CA GLY A 29 -35.66 35.30 -14.30
C GLY A 29 -34.76 34.06 -14.27
N VAL A 30 -35.28 32.90 -14.69
CA VAL A 30 -34.55 31.63 -14.87
C VAL A 30 -34.59 31.16 -16.34
N ALA A 31 -35.49 31.71 -17.17
CA ALA A 31 -35.62 31.35 -18.58
C ALA A 31 -34.33 31.61 -19.38
N TRP A 32 -33.54 32.63 -19.01
CA TRP A 32 -32.26 32.92 -19.65
C TRP A 32 -31.18 31.84 -19.36
N LEU A 33 -31.21 31.21 -18.19
CA LEU A 33 -30.31 30.09 -17.84
C LEU A 33 -30.62 28.83 -18.67
N LEU A 34 -31.90 28.57 -18.96
CA LEU A 34 -32.32 27.49 -19.87
C LEU A 34 -32.20 27.86 -21.36
N ALA A 35 -32.20 29.15 -21.70
CA ALA A 35 -31.97 29.64 -23.05
C ALA A 35 -30.48 29.68 -23.43
N LEU A 36 -29.58 29.90 -22.48
CA LEU A 36 -28.12 29.93 -22.67
C LEU A 36 -27.60 28.79 -23.57
N PRO A 37 -27.82 27.49 -23.28
CA PRO A 37 -27.36 26.41 -24.15
C PRO A 37 -27.98 26.44 -25.55
N LYS A 38 -29.25 26.84 -25.70
CA LYS A 38 -29.96 26.94 -26.99
C LYS A 38 -29.55 28.16 -27.83
N ALA A 39 -29.08 29.23 -27.18
CA ALA A 39 -28.55 30.43 -27.82
C ALA A 39 -27.08 30.22 -28.25
N ILE A 40 -26.28 29.58 -27.39
CA ILE A 40 -24.91 29.13 -27.69
C ILE A 40 -24.96 28.15 -28.88
N ALA A 41 -25.80 27.12 -28.84
CA ALA A 41 -25.93 26.15 -29.93
C ALA A 41 -26.30 26.78 -31.29
N ARG A 42 -27.18 27.80 -31.30
CA ARG A 42 -27.50 28.56 -32.53
C ARG A 42 -26.30 29.37 -33.02
N ARG A 43 -25.69 30.20 -32.15
CA ARG A 43 -24.51 31.00 -32.53
C ARG A 43 -23.33 30.15 -33.02
N LEU A 44 -23.12 28.97 -32.45
CA LEU A 44 -22.14 27.98 -32.93
C LEU A 44 -22.50 27.48 -34.35
N ARG A 45 -23.77 27.13 -34.59
CA ARG A 45 -24.26 26.64 -35.89
C ARG A 45 -24.15 27.71 -36.98
N ASP A 46 -24.50 28.96 -36.68
CA ASP A 46 -24.44 30.07 -37.64
C ASP A 46 -22.98 30.46 -37.92
N SER A 47 -22.11 30.44 -36.90
CA SER A 47 -20.66 30.62 -37.08
C SER A 47 -20.06 29.52 -37.97
N ALA A 48 -20.53 28.28 -37.86
CA ALA A 48 -20.06 27.14 -38.65
C ALA A 48 -20.30 27.27 -40.16
N ALA A 49 -21.18 28.18 -40.60
CA ALA A 49 -21.37 28.47 -42.02
C ALA A 49 -20.20 29.26 -42.63
N THR A 50 -19.46 30.03 -41.82
CA THR A 50 -18.42 30.97 -42.30
C THR A 50 -17.00 30.42 -42.16
N SER A 51 -16.07 30.87 -43.01
CA SER A 51 -14.65 30.48 -42.94
C SER A 51 -14.00 30.83 -41.58
N PRO A 52 -14.16 32.05 -41.02
CA PRO A 52 -13.56 32.39 -39.72
C PRO A 52 -14.22 31.65 -38.55
N GLY A 53 -15.55 31.46 -38.58
CA GLY A 53 -16.30 30.84 -37.49
C GLY A 53 -16.01 29.35 -37.28
N ARG A 54 -15.52 28.65 -38.31
CA ARG A 54 -14.97 27.28 -38.15
C ARG A 54 -13.64 27.27 -37.40
N LEU A 55 -12.76 28.25 -37.65
CA LEU A 55 -11.46 28.36 -36.99
C LEU A 55 -11.61 28.70 -35.50
N THR A 56 -12.55 29.57 -35.14
CA THR A 56 -12.85 29.85 -33.73
C THR A 56 -13.38 28.62 -32.99
N MET A 57 -14.28 27.84 -33.60
CA MET A 57 -14.80 26.61 -32.95
C MET A 57 -13.73 25.54 -32.77
N ILE A 58 -12.85 25.32 -33.77
CA ILE A 58 -11.71 24.40 -33.64
C ILE A 58 -10.78 24.87 -32.50
N GLY A 59 -10.52 26.18 -32.39
CA GLY A 59 -9.69 26.74 -31.32
C GLY A 59 -10.28 26.58 -29.94
N VAL A 60 -11.56 26.91 -29.75
CA VAL A 60 -12.26 26.71 -28.47
C VAL A 60 -12.28 25.22 -28.11
N GLY A 61 -12.56 24.33 -29.08
CA GLY A 61 -12.52 22.88 -28.87
C GLY A 61 -11.15 22.36 -28.43
N LEU A 62 -10.06 22.83 -29.07
CA LEU A 62 -8.69 22.47 -28.69
C LEU A 62 -8.27 23.03 -27.32
N VAL A 63 -8.67 24.26 -26.97
CA VAL A 63 -8.42 24.83 -25.63
C VAL A 63 -9.18 24.04 -24.55
N VAL A 64 -10.46 23.74 -24.78
CA VAL A 64 -11.26 22.93 -23.85
C VAL A 64 -10.67 21.52 -23.71
N LEU A 65 -10.26 20.87 -24.81
CA LEU A 65 -9.62 19.56 -24.76
C LEU A 65 -8.26 19.59 -24.04
N ALA A 66 -7.47 20.65 -24.21
CA ALA A 66 -6.21 20.85 -23.48
C ALA A 66 -6.44 21.02 -21.97
N MET A 67 -7.46 21.80 -21.57
CA MET A 67 -7.83 21.96 -20.16
C MET A 67 -8.33 20.64 -19.56
N ILE A 68 -9.19 19.88 -20.27
CA ILE A 68 -9.68 18.58 -19.80
C ILE A 68 -8.52 17.58 -19.68
N ALA A 69 -7.65 17.47 -20.68
CA ALA A 69 -6.48 16.59 -20.63
C ALA A 69 -5.51 16.96 -19.50
N GLY A 70 -5.33 18.26 -19.21
CA GLY A 70 -4.54 18.74 -18.09
C GLY A 70 -5.15 18.38 -16.73
N ILE A 71 -6.46 18.59 -16.55
CA ILE A 71 -7.20 18.23 -15.33
C ILE A 71 -7.14 16.71 -15.11
N VAL A 72 -7.44 15.90 -16.14
CA VAL A 72 -7.36 14.43 -16.07
C VAL A 72 -5.94 13.96 -15.75
N GLY A 73 -4.92 14.49 -16.44
CA GLY A 73 -3.53 14.12 -16.20
C GLY A 73 -3.03 14.52 -14.81
N THR A 74 -3.54 15.62 -14.25
CA THR A 74 -3.22 16.07 -12.90
C THR A 74 -3.89 15.20 -11.85
N ILE A 75 -5.19 14.92 -11.98
CA ILE A 75 -5.94 14.04 -11.07
C ILE A 75 -5.32 12.64 -11.05
N VAL A 76 -5.08 12.03 -12.22
CA VAL A 76 -4.50 10.69 -12.33
C VAL A 76 -3.08 10.62 -11.77
N ALA A 77 -2.28 11.70 -11.91
CA ALA A 77 -0.94 11.76 -11.33
C ALA A 77 -0.93 11.98 -9.81
N GLN A 78 -1.97 12.59 -9.24
CA GLN A 78 -2.17 12.71 -7.79
C GLN A 78 -2.65 11.36 -7.23
N ASP A 79 -3.75 10.84 -7.77
CA ASP A 79 -4.36 9.54 -7.45
C ASP A 79 -3.31 8.41 -7.40
N LYS A 80 -2.51 8.24 -8.47
CA LYS A 80 -1.42 7.25 -8.49
C LYS A 80 -0.33 7.49 -7.45
N ARG A 81 0.00 8.74 -7.15
CA ARG A 81 0.98 9.07 -6.10
C ARG A 81 0.43 8.75 -4.72
N ASP A 82 -0.85 9.04 -4.48
CA ASP A 82 -1.48 8.86 -3.18
C ASP A 82 -1.66 7.35 -2.90
N VAL A 83 -2.06 6.55 -3.90
CA VAL A 83 -2.04 5.07 -3.86
C VAL A 83 -0.63 4.53 -3.52
N VAL A 84 0.40 4.99 -4.24
CA VAL A 84 1.80 4.57 -4.00
C VAL A 84 2.32 5.01 -2.63
N THR A 85 1.81 6.10 -2.05
CA THR A 85 2.19 6.57 -0.71
C THR A 85 1.45 5.79 0.39
N ASN A 86 0.17 5.46 0.19
CA ASN A 86 -0.64 4.65 1.10
C ASN A 86 -0.02 3.26 1.35
N LEU A 87 0.59 2.69 0.31
CA LEU A 87 1.34 1.43 0.38
C LEU A 87 2.49 1.44 1.41
N THR A 88 3.26 2.52 1.51
CA THR A 88 4.38 2.64 2.45
C THR A 88 3.99 3.16 3.82
N ASP A 89 2.98 4.02 3.87
CA ASP A 89 2.67 4.80 5.08
C ASP A 89 1.60 4.12 5.94
N TYR A 90 0.74 3.27 5.35
CA TYR A 90 -0.27 2.47 6.04
C TYR A 90 -0.14 0.96 5.80
N ARG A 91 -0.10 0.47 4.54
CA ARG A 91 -0.34 -0.97 4.28
C ARG A 91 0.80 -1.93 4.61
N GLU A 92 2.06 -1.66 4.25
CA GLU A 92 3.18 -2.46 4.81
C GLU A 92 3.30 -2.29 6.34
N PRO A 93 3.16 -1.08 6.91
CA PRO A 93 3.03 -0.90 8.34
C PRO A 93 1.93 -1.78 8.98
N LEU A 94 0.81 -1.99 8.29
CA LEU A 94 -0.27 -2.97 8.51
C LEU A 94 0.24 -4.41 8.72
N SER A 95 0.52 -5.09 7.62
CA SER A 95 0.99 -6.49 7.59
C SER A 95 2.22 -6.73 8.49
N SER A 96 3.10 -5.73 8.59
CA SER A 96 4.25 -5.73 9.50
C SER A 96 3.86 -5.78 10.97
N ALA A 97 2.75 -5.13 11.37
CA ALA A 97 2.19 -5.21 12.71
C ALA A 97 1.55 -6.58 12.97
N ALA A 98 0.70 -7.09 12.07
CA ALA A 98 0.05 -8.38 12.25
C ALA A 98 1.06 -9.55 12.40
N GLN A 99 2.16 -9.52 11.64
CA GLN A 99 3.26 -10.48 11.80
C GLN A 99 4.01 -10.34 13.14
N GLN A 100 4.17 -9.12 13.65
CA GLN A 100 4.75 -8.88 14.98
C GLN A 100 3.84 -9.38 16.10
N ILE A 101 2.52 -9.22 15.98
CA ILE A 101 1.55 -9.80 16.93
C ILE A 101 1.75 -11.30 17.04
N TYR A 102 1.74 -12.03 15.91
CA TYR A 102 1.93 -13.49 15.93
C TYR A 102 3.28 -13.88 16.55
N GLY A 103 4.37 -13.24 16.09
CA GLY A 103 5.72 -13.56 16.54
C GLY A 103 5.91 -13.37 18.04
N SER A 104 5.63 -12.16 18.54
CA SER A 104 5.81 -11.84 19.96
C SER A 104 4.87 -12.63 20.86
N LEU A 105 3.63 -12.93 20.47
CA LEU A 105 2.74 -13.75 21.29
C LEU A 105 3.23 -15.21 21.38
N SER A 106 3.74 -15.77 20.27
CA SER A 106 4.36 -17.10 20.27
C SER A 106 5.66 -17.16 21.09
N GLU A 107 6.46 -16.10 21.09
CA GLU A 107 7.66 -15.98 21.94
C GLU A 107 7.31 -15.80 23.41
N ALA A 108 6.22 -15.08 23.73
CA ALA A 108 5.78 -14.85 25.11
C ALA A 108 5.29 -16.15 25.76
N ASP A 109 4.46 -16.95 25.08
CA ASP A 109 4.01 -18.26 25.57
C ASP A 109 5.18 -19.23 25.75
N ALA A 110 6.09 -19.32 24.77
CA ALA A 110 7.31 -20.10 24.91
C ALA A 110 8.18 -19.65 26.10
N SER A 111 8.25 -18.35 26.38
CA SER A 111 8.96 -17.79 27.53
C SER A 111 8.28 -18.16 28.86
N ALA A 112 6.95 -18.03 28.95
CA ALA A 112 6.17 -18.39 30.13
C ALA A 112 6.22 -19.90 30.44
N ALA A 113 6.12 -20.75 29.41
CA ALA A 113 6.26 -22.19 29.54
C ALA A 113 7.67 -22.58 30.02
N THR A 114 8.72 -22.01 29.42
CA THR A 114 10.11 -22.26 29.82
C THR A 114 10.38 -21.75 31.25
N ALA A 115 9.85 -20.59 31.62
CA ALA A 115 9.93 -20.05 32.98
C ALA A 115 9.32 -21.00 34.02
N PHE A 116 8.13 -21.54 33.73
CA PHE A 116 7.45 -22.46 34.64
C PHE A 116 8.21 -23.77 34.84
N LEU A 117 8.79 -24.33 33.78
CA LEU A 117 9.55 -25.60 33.80
C LEU A 117 10.79 -25.56 34.70
N ASN A 118 11.36 -24.38 34.99
CA ASN A 118 12.46 -24.23 35.94
C ASN A 118 12.03 -24.35 37.42
N GLY A 119 10.74 -24.13 37.70
CA GLY A 119 10.16 -24.20 39.05
C GLY A 119 10.48 -23.01 39.97
N GLY A 120 9.62 -22.78 40.96
CA GLY A 120 9.87 -21.79 42.03
C GLY A 120 9.91 -20.34 41.53
N ILE A 121 11.09 -19.71 41.58
CA ILE A 121 11.29 -18.33 41.13
C ILE A 121 11.83 -18.35 39.70
N GLU A 122 11.03 -17.82 38.78
CA GLU A 122 11.36 -17.60 37.38
C GLU A 122 12.66 -16.79 37.19
N PRO A 123 13.58 -17.21 36.30
CA PRO A 123 14.75 -16.40 35.93
C PRO A 123 14.38 -15.05 35.30
N ASP A 124 15.01 -13.97 35.77
CA ASP A 124 14.74 -12.59 35.33
C ASP A 124 14.83 -12.38 33.81
N SER A 125 15.69 -13.15 33.12
CA SER A 125 15.82 -13.12 31.66
C SER A 125 14.56 -13.60 30.95
N LEU A 126 13.99 -14.74 31.36
CA LEU A 126 12.75 -15.28 30.77
C LEU A 126 11.56 -14.38 31.09
N ARG A 127 11.52 -13.83 32.31
CA ARG A 127 10.52 -12.84 32.70
C ARG A 127 10.59 -11.60 31.79
N SER A 128 11.79 -11.05 31.61
CA SER A 128 12.02 -9.87 30.75
C SER A 128 11.64 -10.15 29.29
N SER A 129 11.94 -11.34 28.78
CA SER A 129 11.53 -11.78 27.43
C SER A 129 10.02 -11.87 27.28
N TYR A 130 9.31 -12.39 28.27
CA TYR A 130 7.84 -12.40 28.30
C TYR A 130 7.27 -10.97 28.31
N GLU A 131 7.69 -10.13 29.26
CA GLU A 131 7.13 -8.77 29.44
C GLU A 131 7.40 -7.89 28.21
N LEU A 132 8.59 -7.97 27.63
CA LEU A 132 8.95 -7.29 26.38
C LEU A 132 8.07 -7.73 25.21
N ASN A 133 7.80 -9.02 25.06
CA ASN A 133 7.01 -9.51 23.94
C ASN A 133 5.50 -9.26 24.10
N ILE A 134 4.96 -9.29 25.32
CA ILE A 134 3.60 -8.80 25.58
C ILE A 134 3.47 -7.30 25.25
N ALA A 135 4.47 -6.48 25.61
CA ALA A 135 4.49 -5.06 25.26
C ALA A 135 4.56 -4.83 23.74
N ARG A 136 5.40 -5.59 23.01
CA ARG A 136 5.47 -5.56 21.54
C ARG A 136 4.16 -5.96 20.88
N ALA A 137 3.55 -7.05 21.31
CA ALA A 137 2.27 -7.51 20.79
C ALA A 137 1.15 -6.48 21.05
N GLY A 138 1.10 -5.89 22.24
CA GLY A 138 0.15 -4.81 22.56
C GLY A 138 0.35 -3.55 21.71
N ALA A 139 1.60 -3.16 21.45
CA ALA A 139 1.90 -2.01 20.58
C ALA A 139 1.53 -2.29 19.10
N ALA A 140 1.80 -3.49 18.60
CA ALA A 140 1.43 -3.90 17.25
C ALA A 140 -0.10 -4.05 17.09
N LEU A 141 -0.80 -4.57 18.12
CA LEU A 141 -2.26 -4.64 18.16
C LEU A 141 -2.91 -3.26 18.22
N SER A 142 -2.35 -2.33 19.00
CA SER A 142 -2.81 -0.92 19.05
C SER A 142 -2.75 -0.27 17.65
N LYS A 143 -1.69 -0.56 16.89
CA LYS A 143 -1.55 -0.13 15.50
C LYS A 143 -2.59 -0.78 14.58
N ALA A 144 -2.85 -2.08 14.72
CA ALA A 144 -3.93 -2.75 13.97
C ALA A 144 -5.32 -2.17 14.31
N THR A 145 -5.62 -1.84 15.58
CA THR A 145 -6.86 -1.15 15.99
C THR A 145 -6.99 0.28 15.47
N SER A 146 -5.96 0.83 14.81
CA SER A 146 -5.99 2.19 14.24
C SER A 146 -6.27 2.23 12.73
N ASP A 147 -6.41 1.07 12.07
CA ASP A 147 -6.83 1.04 10.67
C ASP A 147 -8.29 1.49 10.51
N GLN A 148 -8.53 2.37 9.54
CA GLN A 148 -9.87 2.86 9.17
C GLN A 148 -10.37 2.23 7.86
N GLY A 149 -9.51 1.48 7.17
CA GLY A 149 -9.81 0.73 5.95
C GLY A 149 -9.91 -0.78 6.16
N ALA A 150 -9.92 -1.25 7.42
CA ALA A 150 -9.98 -2.67 7.75
C ALA A 150 -11.27 -3.34 7.23
N THR A 151 -11.13 -4.57 6.74
CA THR A 151 -12.28 -5.44 6.43
C THR A 151 -12.94 -5.98 7.70
N SER A 152 -14.22 -6.34 7.61
CA SER A 152 -14.98 -6.83 8.76
C SER A 152 -14.49 -8.18 9.32
N GLU A 153 -13.67 -8.95 8.57
CA GLU A 153 -12.97 -10.11 9.14
C GLU A 153 -11.70 -9.70 9.90
N ALA A 154 -10.95 -8.69 9.44
CA ALA A 154 -9.81 -8.14 10.18
C ALA A 154 -10.25 -7.56 11.53
N ASP A 155 -11.33 -6.76 11.54
CA ASP A 155 -11.98 -6.25 12.77
C ASP A 155 -12.31 -7.36 13.78
N LEU A 156 -12.83 -8.50 13.30
CA LEU A 156 -13.14 -9.64 14.16
C LEU A 156 -11.86 -10.27 14.74
N MET A 157 -10.77 -10.39 13.97
CA MET A 157 -9.51 -10.93 14.47
C MET A 157 -8.87 -9.98 15.49
N VAL A 158 -8.82 -8.67 15.18
CA VAL A 158 -8.34 -7.62 16.08
C VAL A 158 -9.14 -7.61 17.40
N LYS A 159 -10.48 -7.73 17.32
CA LYS A 159 -11.35 -7.82 18.49
C LYS A 159 -11.06 -9.07 19.34
N THR A 160 -10.88 -10.24 18.73
CA THR A 160 -10.52 -11.47 19.45
C THR A 160 -9.18 -11.30 20.19
N LEU A 161 -8.16 -10.77 19.52
CA LEU A 161 -6.85 -10.49 20.10
C LEU A 161 -6.95 -9.51 21.29
N ALA A 162 -7.67 -8.41 21.12
CA ALA A 162 -7.88 -7.40 22.16
C ALA A 162 -8.68 -7.91 23.36
N THR A 163 -9.58 -8.89 23.16
CA THR A 163 -10.40 -9.50 24.22
C THR A 163 -9.63 -10.57 24.99
N GLN A 164 -8.89 -11.44 24.29
CA GLN A 164 -8.25 -12.62 24.90
C GLN A 164 -6.84 -12.37 25.43
N LEU A 165 -6.09 -11.37 24.92
CA LEU A 165 -4.74 -11.08 25.43
C LEU A 165 -4.72 -10.68 26.93
N PRO A 166 -5.68 -9.89 27.47
CA PRO A 166 -5.78 -9.65 28.91
C PRO A 166 -6.15 -10.91 29.73
N VAL A 167 -6.94 -11.82 29.16
CA VAL A 167 -7.31 -13.10 29.82
C VAL A 167 -6.09 -14.00 29.92
N TYR A 168 -5.35 -14.16 28.82
CA TYR A 168 -4.09 -14.89 28.77
C TYR A 168 -3.07 -14.37 29.80
N THR A 169 -2.83 -13.05 29.85
CA THR A 169 -1.83 -12.50 30.80
C THR A 169 -2.28 -12.68 32.26
N GLY A 170 -3.58 -12.58 32.56
CA GLY A 170 -4.14 -12.90 33.88
C GLY A 170 -3.93 -14.37 34.29
N LEU A 171 -4.12 -15.32 33.36
CA LEU A 171 -3.85 -16.74 33.60
C LEU A 171 -2.35 -17.01 33.86
N VAL A 172 -1.45 -16.38 33.10
CA VAL A 172 0.01 -16.53 33.31
C VAL A 172 0.46 -15.94 34.66
N GLU A 173 -0.01 -14.75 35.06
CA GLU A 173 0.33 -14.20 36.39
C GLU A 173 -0.26 -15.02 37.54
N THR A 174 -1.44 -15.62 37.33
CA THR A 174 -2.00 -16.59 38.27
C THR A 174 -1.12 -17.84 38.36
N ALA A 175 -0.72 -18.42 37.22
CA ALA A 175 0.20 -19.57 37.16
C ALA A 175 1.53 -19.29 37.88
N ARG A 176 2.16 -18.14 37.61
CA ARG A 176 3.37 -17.63 38.29
C ARG A 176 3.17 -17.55 39.81
N THR A 177 2.04 -17.00 40.25
CA THR A 177 1.73 -16.80 41.68
C THR A 177 1.57 -18.14 42.42
N TYR A 178 0.92 -19.14 41.81
CA TYR A 178 0.85 -20.48 42.40
C TYR A 178 2.18 -21.25 42.32
N ASN A 179 2.97 -21.09 41.25
CA ASN A 179 4.30 -21.73 41.10
C ASN A 179 5.29 -21.26 42.19
N ARG A 180 5.33 -19.96 42.48
CA ARG A 180 6.16 -19.39 43.57
C ARG A 180 5.78 -19.89 44.96
N GLN A 181 4.56 -20.40 45.14
CA GLN A 181 4.08 -21.03 46.39
C GLN A 181 4.24 -22.57 46.38
N GLY A 182 4.79 -23.16 45.32
CA GLY A 182 4.92 -24.61 45.15
C GLY A 182 3.59 -25.35 44.95
N PHE A 183 2.51 -24.63 44.62
CA PHE A 183 1.18 -25.23 44.50
C PHE A 183 0.93 -25.82 43.09
N PRO A 184 0.51 -27.10 42.98
CA PRO A 184 0.27 -27.75 41.68
C PRO A 184 -0.76 -27.05 40.77
N ALA A 185 -1.66 -26.24 41.34
CA ALA A 185 -2.64 -25.45 40.60
C ALA A 185 -2.02 -24.50 39.56
N GLY A 186 -0.77 -24.05 39.75
CA GLY A 186 -0.07 -23.22 38.77
C GLY A 186 0.06 -23.89 37.39
N ALA A 187 0.22 -25.21 37.36
CA ALA A 187 0.31 -25.99 36.12
C ALA A 187 -1.06 -26.23 35.45
N ALA A 188 -2.17 -25.96 36.14
CA ALA A 188 -3.48 -25.91 35.51
C ALA A 188 -3.65 -24.58 34.76
N TYR A 189 -3.48 -23.44 35.44
CA TYR A 189 -3.59 -22.11 34.85
C TYR A 189 -2.63 -21.87 33.68
N LEU A 190 -1.40 -22.41 33.72
CA LEU A 190 -0.48 -22.30 32.59
C LEU A 190 -0.99 -23.06 31.36
N ARG A 191 -1.52 -24.29 31.53
CA ARG A 191 -2.07 -25.06 30.41
C ARG A 191 -3.32 -24.41 29.83
N GLU A 192 -4.14 -23.79 30.67
CA GLU A 192 -5.28 -22.97 30.25
C GLU A 192 -4.82 -21.73 29.45
N ALA A 193 -3.75 -21.05 29.88
CA ALA A 193 -3.14 -19.94 29.15
C ALA A 193 -2.58 -20.38 27.78
N SER A 194 -1.79 -21.45 27.71
CA SER A 194 -1.22 -21.94 26.45
C SER A 194 -2.26 -22.57 25.52
N ALA A 195 -3.35 -23.13 26.05
CA ALA A 195 -4.52 -23.52 25.25
C ALA A 195 -5.18 -22.30 24.61
N LEU A 196 -5.53 -21.28 25.40
CA LEU A 196 -6.08 -20.00 24.89
C LEU A 196 -5.15 -19.35 23.85
N MET A 197 -3.84 -19.40 24.08
CA MET A 197 -2.84 -18.89 23.13
C MET A 197 -2.86 -19.66 21.81
N SER A 198 -2.86 -20.99 21.84
CA SER A 198 -2.70 -21.84 20.65
C SER A 198 -4.01 -22.11 19.89
N GLU A 199 -5.16 -22.11 20.57
CA GLU A 199 -6.47 -22.40 19.99
C GLU A 199 -7.23 -21.14 19.52
N GLU A 200 -7.04 -19.99 20.17
CA GLU A 200 -7.71 -18.73 19.79
C GLU A 200 -6.74 -17.63 19.31
N ILE A 201 -5.76 -17.27 20.13
CA ILE A 201 -4.96 -16.04 19.93
C ILE A 201 -4.03 -16.14 18.70
N LEU A 202 -3.20 -17.18 18.62
CA LEU A 202 -2.29 -17.37 17.48
C LEU A 202 -3.04 -17.64 16.16
N PRO A 203 -4.14 -18.42 16.12
CA PRO A 203 -4.99 -18.51 14.94
C PRO A 203 -5.59 -17.15 14.50
N ALA A 204 -6.06 -16.32 15.43
CA ALA A 204 -6.56 -14.98 15.11
C ALA A 204 -5.45 -14.06 14.56
N ALA A 205 -4.27 -14.03 15.18
CA ALA A 205 -3.11 -13.26 14.71
C ALA A 205 -2.66 -13.71 13.30
N ARG A 206 -2.71 -15.01 13.01
CA ARG A 206 -2.38 -15.57 11.69
C ARG A 206 -3.40 -15.19 10.62
N LYS A 207 -4.69 -15.21 10.94
CA LYS A 207 -5.75 -14.77 10.03
C LYS A 207 -5.63 -13.28 9.72
N LEU A 208 -5.42 -12.43 10.73
CA LEU A 208 -5.17 -11.01 10.54
C LEU A 208 -3.99 -10.78 9.58
N TYR A 209 -2.86 -11.44 9.82
CA TYR A 209 -1.70 -11.39 8.93
C TYR A 209 -2.01 -11.81 7.48
N GLN A 210 -2.84 -12.84 7.28
CA GLN A 210 -3.25 -13.29 5.95
C GLN A 210 -4.15 -12.28 5.23
N ILE A 211 -5.01 -11.56 5.96
CA ILE A 211 -5.89 -10.51 5.42
C ILE A 211 -5.05 -9.29 5.04
N ASP A 212 -4.26 -8.74 5.98
CA ASP A 212 -3.41 -7.55 5.75
C ASP A 212 -2.46 -7.74 4.55
N SER A 213 -1.91 -8.95 4.39
CA SER A 213 -0.96 -9.27 3.30
C SER A 213 -1.67 -9.49 1.96
N ALA A 214 -2.95 -9.90 1.97
CA ALA A 214 -3.78 -9.94 0.77
C ALA A 214 -4.21 -8.52 0.34
N GLU A 215 -4.69 -7.69 1.27
CA GLU A 215 -5.05 -6.29 1.00
C GLU A 215 -3.86 -5.47 0.49
N LEU A 216 -2.65 -5.71 1.01
CA LEU A 216 -1.39 -5.14 0.50
C LEU A 216 -1.10 -5.58 -0.95
N SER A 217 -1.31 -6.86 -1.28
CA SER A 217 -1.08 -7.37 -2.63
C SER A 217 -2.06 -6.79 -3.66
N GLU A 218 -3.34 -6.65 -3.29
CA GLU A 218 -4.39 -6.07 -4.13
C GLU A 218 -4.13 -4.57 -4.42
N GLN A 219 -3.77 -3.79 -3.41
CA GLN A 219 -3.45 -2.36 -3.59
C GLN A 219 -2.14 -2.13 -4.37
N GLN A 220 -1.21 -3.10 -4.40
CA GLN A 220 -0.06 -3.08 -5.30
C GLN A 220 -0.46 -3.38 -6.77
N ASP A 221 -1.41 -4.29 -7.00
CA ASP A 221 -1.93 -4.55 -8.35
C ASP A 221 -2.70 -3.32 -8.89
N GLU A 222 -3.46 -2.64 -8.03
CA GLU A 222 -4.07 -1.33 -8.35
C GLU A 222 -3.00 -0.26 -8.61
N ALA A 223 -1.92 -0.18 -7.81
CA ALA A 223 -0.80 0.74 -8.03
C ALA A 223 -0.13 0.51 -9.40
N ASN A 224 -0.01 -0.73 -9.86
CA ASN A 224 0.59 -1.11 -11.14
C ASN A 224 -0.37 -0.99 -12.35
N ALA A 225 -1.68 -0.85 -12.15
CA ALA A 225 -2.65 -0.76 -13.24
C ALA A 225 -2.43 0.47 -14.17
N PHE A 226 -2.42 0.26 -15.49
CA PHE A 226 -2.08 1.32 -16.45
C PHE A 226 -3.19 2.40 -16.58
N PRO A 227 -2.87 3.70 -16.51
CA PRO A 227 -3.84 4.80 -16.53
C PRO A 227 -4.39 5.12 -17.94
N TRP A 228 -5.22 4.22 -18.49
CA TRP A 228 -5.80 4.35 -19.84
C TRP A 228 -6.50 5.68 -20.11
N VAL A 229 -7.21 6.24 -19.12
CA VAL A 229 -7.94 7.52 -19.28
C VAL A 229 -6.98 8.66 -19.62
N MET A 230 -5.84 8.76 -18.93
CA MET A 230 -4.80 9.77 -19.17
C MET A 230 -4.17 9.59 -20.56
N ALA A 231 -3.89 8.34 -20.96
CA ALA A 231 -3.35 8.04 -22.28
C ALA A 231 -4.32 8.43 -23.41
N ILE A 232 -5.62 8.13 -23.27
CA ILE A 232 -6.67 8.47 -24.24
C ILE A 232 -6.77 10.00 -24.44
N PHE A 233 -6.81 10.77 -23.35
CA PHE A 233 -6.91 12.24 -23.46
C PHE A 233 -5.61 12.88 -24.02
N GLY A 234 -4.44 12.42 -23.57
CA GLY A 234 -3.15 12.92 -24.06
C GLY A 234 -2.92 12.65 -25.55
N ILE A 235 -3.12 11.40 -25.99
CA ILE A 235 -2.99 10.99 -27.40
C ILE A 235 -4.08 11.65 -28.25
N GLY A 236 -5.33 11.70 -27.76
CA GLY A 236 -6.44 12.35 -28.46
C GLY A 236 -6.20 13.84 -28.73
N LEU A 237 -5.68 14.58 -27.75
CA LEU A 237 -5.28 15.98 -27.91
C LEU A 237 -4.13 16.14 -28.91
N LEU A 238 -3.10 15.29 -28.84
CA LEU A 238 -1.96 15.33 -29.75
C LEU A 238 -2.38 15.06 -31.20
N VAL A 239 -3.26 14.07 -31.42
CA VAL A 239 -3.86 13.78 -32.73
C VAL A 239 -4.73 14.95 -33.22
N ALA A 240 -5.54 15.56 -32.36
CA ALA A 240 -6.38 16.71 -32.71
C ALA A 240 -5.55 17.96 -33.12
N LEU A 241 -4.42 18.20 -32.45
CA LEU A 241 -3.47 19.26 -32.80
C LEU A 241 -2.82 19.00 -34.16
N ILE A 242 -2.29 17.80 -34.40
CA ILE A 242 -1.66 17.42 -35.69
C ILE A 242 -2.69 17.46 -36.83
N ALA A 243 -3.91 16.97 -36.62
CA ALA A 243 -4.99 17.04 -37.61
C ALA A 243 -5.35 18.49 -37.95
N THR A 244 -5.42 19.37 -36.95
CA THR A 244 -5.70 20.81 -37.12
C THR A 244 -4.58 21.51 -37.89
N GLN A 245 -3.32 21.24 -37.57
CA GLN A 245 -2.17 21.76 -38.33
C GLN A 245 -2.23 21.28 -39.79
N ARG A 246 -2.42 19.97 -40.03
CA ARG A 246 -2.49 19.39 -41.38
C ARG A 246 -3.65 19.96 -42.21
N TYR A 247 -4.79 20.26 -41.58
CA TYR A 247 -5.91 20.96 -42.20
C TYR A 247 -5.56 22.42 -42.57
N LEU A 248 -4.94 23.17 -41.65
CA LEU A 248 -4.50 24.55 -41.88
C LEU A 248 -3.46 24.66 -43.00
N THR A 249 -2.43 23.82 -43.00
CA THR A 249 -1.39 23.82 -44.05
C THR A 249 -2.00 23.49 -45.41
N ARG A 250 -2.84 22.46 -45.51
CA ARG A 250 -3.55 22.08 -46.76
C ARG A 250 -4.50 23.16 -47.29
N ARG A 251 -5.05 24.02 -46.43
CA ARG A 251 -6.03 25.05 -46.82
C ARG A 251 -5.41 26.43 -47.03
N THR A 252 -4.19 26.69 -46.56
CA THR A 252 -3.56 28.03 -46.60
C THR A 252 -2.17 28.07 -47.24
N ASN A 253 -1.57 26.93 -47.59
CA ASN A 253 -0.21 26.79 -48.15
C ASN A 253 0.93 27.43 -47.31
N ARG A 254 0.65 27.98 -46.13
CA ARG A 254 1.66 28.46 -45.16
C ARG A 254 2.06 27.30 -44.24
N VAL A 255 3.37 27.04 -44.15
CA VAL A 255 3.90 25.75 -43.68
C VAL A 255 3.67 25.48 -42.19
N ILE A 256 3.90 26.47 -41.31
CA ILE A 256 3.89 26.30 -39.85
C ILE A 256 3.06 27.43 -39.18
N ASN A 257 2.36 27.09 -38.10
CA ASN A 257 1.75 28.03 -37.15
C ASN A 257 2.51 27.94 -35.82
N LYS A 258 3.09 29.04 -35.33
CA LYS A 258 4.00 29.03 -34.17
C LYS A 258 3.29 28.64 -32.88
N GLY A 259 2.12 29.20 -32.60
CA GLY A 259 1.35 28.88 -31.39
C GLY A 259 0.88 27.41 -31.35
N LEU A 260 0.38 26.89 -32.48
CA LEU A 260 0.01 25.47 -32.58
C LEU A 260 1.21 24.53 -32.48
N LEU A 261 2.40 24.94 -32.95
CA LEU A 261 3.64 24.17 -32.80
C LEU A 261 4.06 24.10 -31.32
N VAL A 262 4.07 25.24 -30.61
CA VAL A 262 4.33 25.28 -29.15
C VAL A 262 3.35 24.39 -28.39
N ALA A 263 2.06 24.41 -28.74
CA ALA A 263 1.07 23.53 -28.12
C ALA A 263 1.34 22.04 -28.39
N THR A 264 1.74 21.67 -29.61
CA THR A 264 2.08 20.27 -29.94
C THR A 264 3.35 19.81 -29.21
N ILE A 265 4.34 20.68 -29.06
CA ILE A 265 5.56 20.39 -28.28
C ILE A 265 5.23 20.22 -26.80
N ALA A 266 4.42 21.11 -26.21
CA ALA A 266 4.01 21.01 -24.81
C ALA A 266 3.23 19.71 -24.51
N VAL A 267 2.29 19.34 -25.37
CA VAL A 267 1.54 18.07 -25.25
C VAL A 267 2.43 16.86 -25.52
N GLY A 268 3.37 16.94 -26.46
CA GLY A 268 4.36 15.89 -26.71
C GLY A 268 5.27 15.64 -25.51
N ILE A 269 5.75 16.71 -24.86
CA ILE A 269 6.53 16.63 -23.62
C ILE A 269 5.67 16.04 -22.49
N ALA A 270 4.41 16.46 -22.35
CA ALA A 270 3.49 15.92 -21.34
C ALA A 270 3.28 14.41 -21.51
N VAL A 271 3.01 13.94 -22.73
CA VAL A 271 2.83 12.51 -23.03
C VAL A 271 4.12 11.73 -22.78
N LEU A 272 5.27 12.18 -23.29
CA LEU A 272 6.55 11.48 -23.11
C LEU A 272 7.00 11.42 -21.65
N TRP A 273 6.90 12.53 -20.92
CA TRP A 273 7.28 12.59 -19.50
C TRP A 273 6.31 11.80 -18.62
N GLY A 274 5.00 11.91 -18.87
CA GLY A 274 3.98 11.11 -18.19
C GLY A 274 4.20 9.61 -18.39
N THR A 275 4.40 9.16 -19.63
CA THR A 275 4.71 7.75 -19.94
C THR A 275 6.02 7.32 -19.28
N GLY A 276 7.09 8.13 -19.37
CA GLY A 276 8.38 7.81 -18.75
C GLY A 276 8.31 7.66 -17.24
N ALA A 277 7.67 8.61 -16.55
CA ALA A 277 7.50 8.57 -15.09
C ALA A 277 6.62 7.39 -14.63
N MET A 278 5.53 7.08 -15.37
CA MET A 278 4.68 5.92 -15.09
C MET A 278 5.42 4.60 -15.31
N LEU A 279 6.27 4.49 -16.35
CA LEU A 279 7.12 3.31 -16.57
C LEU A 279 8.17 3.16 -15.47
N THR A 280 8.85 4.24 -15.07
CA THR A 280 9.80 4.23 -13.95
C THR A 280 9.12 3.85 -12.64
N GLN A 281 7.92 4.37 -12.36
CA GLN A 281 7.13 4.00 -11.17
C GLN A 281 6.69 2.53 -11.20
N ALA A 282 6.22 2.02 -12.34
CA ALA A 282 5.82 0.62 -12.48
C ALA A 282 7.01 -0.33 -12.29
N ILE A 283 8.18 -0.02 -12.87
CA ILE A 283 9.40 -0.83 -12.67
C ILE A 283 9.81 -0.86 -11.20
N LEU A 284 9.90 0.30 -10.54
CA LEU A 284 10.36 0.39 -9.14
C LEU A 284 9.37 -0.20 -8.12
N VAL A 285 8.06 -0.13 -8.38
CA VAL A 285 7.03 -0.75 -7.53
C VAL A 285 6.94 -2.26 -7.78
N ASN A 286 7.15 -2.73 -9.01
CA ASN A 286 7.20 -4.17 -9.31
C ASN A 286 8.45 -4.83 -8.74
N ASP A 287 9.62 -4.20 -8.85
CA ASP A 287 10.87 -4.65 -8.25
C ASP A 287 10.76 -4.75 -6.71
N GLY A 288 10.23 -3.70 -6.08
CA GLY A 288 9.90 -3.70 -4.65
C GLY A 288 8.82 -4.72 -4.25
N ARG A 289 7.97 -5.19 -5.18
CA ARG A 289 7.01 -6.29 -4.95
C ARG A 289 7.70 -7.64 -5.01
N GLU A 290 8.49 -7.90 -6.05
CA GLU A 290 9.17 -9.18 -6.28
C GLU A 290 10.27 -9.46 -5.24
N HIS A 291 11.26 -8.57 -5.12
CA HIS A 291 12.41 -8.70 -4.21
C HIS A 291 12.15 -8.15 -2.80
N GLY A 292 11.02 -7.47 -2.60
CA GLY A 292 10.64 -6.86 -1.33
C GLY A 292 9.45 -7.55 -0.65
N SER A 293 8.22 -7.13 -0.98
CA SER A 293 7.03 -7.52 -0.22
C SER A 293 6.68 -9.00 -0.34
N ASN A 294 6.80 -9.60 -1.54
CA ASN A 294 6.52 -11.02 -1.76
C ASN A 294 7.47 -11.86 -0.92
N GLN A 295 8.78 -11.58 -1.02
CA GLN A 295 9.80 -12.29 -0.25
C GLN A 295 9.63 -12.11 1.27
N ALA A 296 9.28 -10.90 1.72
CA ALA A 296 8.97 -10.64 3.12
C ALA A 296 7.73 -11.41 3.61
N ASP A 297 6.72 -11.62 2.77
CA ASP A 297 5.58 -12.49 3.07
C ASP A 297 5.98 -13.97 3.14
N VAL A 298 6.72 -14.49 2.16
CA VAL A 298 7.15 -15.91 2.18
C VAL A 298 8.00 -16.20 3.43
N LEU A 299 8.92 -15.30 3.77
CA LEU A 299 9.73 -15.42 4.99
C LEU A 299 8.90 -15.26 6.28
N SER A 300 7.85 -14.43 6.26
CA SER A 300 6.90 -14.31 7.38
C SER A 300 6.06 -15.58 7.55
N ARG A 301 5.55 -16.17 6.46
CA ARG A 301 4.89 -17.48 6.43
C ARG A 301 5.85 -18.59 6.92
N ALA A 302 7.12 -18.54 6.52
CA ALA A 302 8.16 -19.46 6.99
C ALA A 302 8.40 -19.31 8.50
N ARG A 303 8.49 -18.08 9.02
CA ARG A 303 8.63 -17.82 10.46
C ARG A 303 7.45 -18.33 11.26
N ILE A 304 6.22 -18.11 10.79
CA ILE A 304 5.00 -18.66 11.40
C ILE A 304 5.09 -20.20 11.49
N ALA A 305 5.46 -20.88 10.39
CA ALA A 305 5.63 -22.33 10.38
C ALA A 305 6.78 -22.83 11.28
N ALA A 306 7.89 -22.09 11.37
CA ALA A 306 9.00 -22.41 12.26
C ALA A 306 8.57 -22.33 13.74
N LEU A 307 7.89 -21.24 14.12
CA LEU A 307 7.34 -21.04 15.47
C LEU A 307 6.31 -22.12 15.86
N GLU A 308 5.39 -22.48 14.95
CA GLU A 308 4.47 -23.61 15.15
C GLU A 308 5.23 -24.92 15.40
N GLY A 309 6.28 -25.19 14.62
CA GLY A 309 7.11 -26.37 14.81
C GLY A 309 7.77 -26.36 16.19
N ARG A 310 8.40 -25.26 16.61
CA ARG A 310 9.06 -25.15 17.93
C ARG A 310 8.09 -25.32 19.11
N ALA A 311 6.86 -24.80 18.99
CA ALA A 311 5.82 -25.01 19.99
C ALA A 311 5.43 -26.51 20.12
N ASN A 312 5.15 -27.17 19.00
CA ASN A 312 4.78 -28.58 18.97
C ASN A 312 5.95 -29.50 19.39
N GLU A 313 7.17 -29.21 18.96
CA GLU A 313 8.42 -29.86 19.41
C GLU A 313 8.53 -29.85 20.94
N THR A 314 8.32 -28.69 21.56
CA THR A 314 8.40 -28.53 23.02
C THR A 314 7.30 -29.35 23.71
N MET A 315 6.06 -29.29 23.21
CA MET A 315 4.92 -30.04 23.78
C MET A 315 5.05 -31.57 23.61
N THR A 316 5.80 -32.03 22.61
CA THR A 316 6.08 -33.47 22.40
C THR A 316 6.88 -34.07 23.57
N LEU A 317 7.79 -33.30 24.19
CA LEU A 317 8.51 -33.73 25.40
C LEU A 317 7.67 -33.57 26.68
N VAL A 318 6.90 -32.48 26.79
CA VAL A 318 6.03 -32.21 27.95
C VAL A 318 4.97 -33.30 28.13
N SER A 319 4.49 -33.89 27.03
CA SER A 319 3.44 -34.93 27.02
C SER A 319 3.93 -36.37 27.26
N ARG A 320 5.23 -36.60 27.49
CA ARG A 320 5.81 -37.83 28.08
C ARG A 320 5.18 -39.16 27.63
N GLY A 321 5.07 -39.37 26.32
CA GLY A 321 4.52 -40.58 25.71
C GLY A 321 3.20 -40.38 24.96
N GLU A 322 2.44 -39.31 25.23
CA GLU A 322 1.22 -38.94 24.49
C GLU A 322 1.49 -37.93 23.36
N GLY A 323 2.76 -37.65 23.06
CA GLY A 323 3.21 -36.59 22.13
C GLY A 323 2.91 -36.80 20.64
N ASP A 324 2.22 -37.88 20.29
CA ASP A 324 1.96 -38.33 18.92
C ASP A 324 1.14 -37.32 18.08
N ALA A 325 0.28 -36.53 18.73
CA ALA A 325 -0.46 -35.43 18.10
C ALA A 325 0.45 -34.23 17.79
N PHE A 326 1.29 -33.85 18.75
CA PHE A 326 2.27 -32.77 18.59
C PHE A 326 3.33 -33.12 17.54
N GLN A 327 3.80 -34.36 17.47
CA GLN A 327 4.70 -34.81 16.39
C GLN A 327 4.06 -34.65 15.00
N LYS A 328 2.78 -35.02 14.82
CA LYS A 328 2.07 -34.87 13.53
C LYS A 328 1.95 -33.39 13.13
N ASN A 329 1.69 -32.51 14.11
CA ASN A 329 1.64 -31.07 13.89
C ASN A 329 3.02 -30.47 13.59
N PHE A 330 4.07 -30.92 14.28
CA PHE A 330 5.46 -30.58 13.96
C PHE A 330 5.80 -30.97 12.52
N ASP A 331 5.48 -32.18 12.08
CA ASP A 331 5.73 -32.63 10.71
C ASP A 331 4.91 -31.85 9.67
N ALA A 332 3.69 -31.42 10.00
CA ALA A 332 2.88 -30.53 9.16
C ALA A 332 3.46 -29.09 9.08
N ALA A 333 4.11 -28.61 10.14
CA ALA A 333 4.84 -27.34 10.17
C ALA A 333 6.16 -27.43 9.38
N ARG A 334 6.97 -28.46 9.65
CA ARG A 334 8.19 -28.81 8.91
C ARG A 334 7.94 -28.92 7.41
N LYS A 335 6.88 -29.64 6.99
CA LYS A 335 6.53 -29.83 5.57
C LYS A 335 6.19 -28.52 4.87
N ARG A 336 5.64 -27.52 5.57
CA ARG A 336 5.44 -26.17 5.03
C ARG A 336 6.77 -25.40 4.95
N LEU A 337 7.61 -25.50 5.97
CA LEU A 337 8.88 -24.78 6.05
C LEU A 337 9.92 -25.25 5.00
N VAL A 338 10.19 -26.56 4.93
CA VAL A 338 11.29 -27.17 4.13
C VAL A 338 10.81 -28.21 3.11
N GLY A 339 9.51 -28.34 2.87
CA GLY A 339 8.96 -29.37 2.00
C GLY A 339 8.99 -30.78 2.62
N ALA A 340 8.63 -31.78 1.83
CA ALA A 340 8.67 -33.18 2.27
C ALA A 340 10.09 -33.76 2.28
N ASP A 341 10.94 -33.27 1.38
CA ASP A 341 12.30 -33.68 1.06
C ASP A 341 13.39 -32.93 1.87
N GLY A 342 13.02 -31.86 2.58
CA GLY A 342 13.94 -31.00 3.33
C GLY A 342 14.63 -29.92 2.48
N ASN A 343 14.32 -29.79 1.19
CA ASN A 343 14.91 -28.79 0.29
C ASN A 343 13.89 -27.89 -0.41
N GLY A 344 12.59 -28.25 -0.39
CA GLY A 344 11.47 -27.45 -0.90
C GLY A 344 10.83 -26.52 0.14
N GLY A 345 9.52 -26.29 0.00
CA GLY A 345 8.72 -25.49 0.94
C GLY A 345 8.99 -23.97 0.88
N LEU A 346 8.51 -23.27 1.90
CA LEU A 346 8.60 -21.81 2.00
C LEU A 346 10.06 -21.29 1.98
N LEU A 347 11.02 -22.05 2.51
CA LEU A 347 12.44 -21.70 2.44
C LEU A 347 13.08 -21.90 1.05
N ALA A 348 12.45 -22.66 0.15
CA ALA A 348 12.85 -22.72 -1.26
C ALA A 348 12.20 -21.61 -2.07
N GLU A 349 10.90 -21.36 -1.86
CA GLU A 349 10.14 -20.24 -2.43
C GLU A 349 10.83 -18.90 -2.11
N ALA A 350 11.18 -18.67 -0.84
CA ALA A 350 11.89 -17.48 -0.40
C ALA A 350 13.32 -17.37 -0.95
N ARG A 351 13.98 -18.49 -1.29
CA ARG A 351 15.33 -18.49 -1.88
C ARG A 351 15.30 -18.12 -3.35
N GLY A 352 14.32 -18.61 -4.10
CA GLY A 352 14.10 -18.21 -5.50
C GLY A 352 13.79 -16.72 -5.63
N LEU A 353 12.95 -16.18 -4.73
CA LEU A 353 12.69 -14.73 -4.63
C LEU A 353 13.90 -13.91 -4.14
N ALA A 354 14.97 -14.55 -3.65
CA ALA A 354 16.18 -13.89 -3.19
C ALA A 354 17.30 -13.84 -4.25
N GLU A 355 17.11 -14.44 -5.42
CA GLU A 355 18.19 -14.57 -6.41
C GLU A 355 18.58 -13.22 -7.02
N GLY A 356 19.68 -12.65 -6.53
CA GLY A 356 20.20 -11.33 -6.93
C GLY A 356 19.94 -10.20 -5.92
N ALA A 357 19.13 -10.44 -4.89
CA ALA A 357 18.86 -9.48 -3.82
C ALA A 357 20.03 -9.39 -2.81
N GLU A 358 20.24 -8.22 -2.19
CA GLU A 358 21.33 -8.00 -1.21
C GLU A 358 21.23 -8.93 0.01
N HIS A 359 20.01 -9.21 0.48
CA HIS A 359 19.70 -10.11 1.60
C HIS A 359 19.62 -11.60 1.24
N ALA A 360 20.11 -12.03 0.07
CA ALA A 360 20.19 -13.44 -0.32
C ALA A 360 20.96 -14.31 0.69
N ASP A 361 21.96 -13.73 1.35
CA ASP A 361 22.78 -14.41 2.37
C ASP A 361 21.98 -14.72 3.64
N ASP A 362 21.02 -13.87 4.04
CA ASP A 362 20.15 -14.14 5.20
C ASP A 362 19.14 -15.26 4.93
N VAL A 363 18.62 -15.36 3.70
CA VAL A 363 17.74 -16.48 3.31
C VAL A 363 18.53 -17.80 3.20
N ARG A 364 19.80 -17.72 2.79
CA ARG A 364 20.72 -18.87 2.83
C ARG A 364 21.02 -19.28 4.28
N ALA A 365 21.28 -18.32 5.17
CA ALA A 365 21.47 -18.58 6.59
C ALA A 365 20.21 -19.19 7.24
N ALA A 366 19.01 -18.69 6.91
CA ALA A 366 17.74 -19.28 7.35
C ALA A 366 17.57 -20.73 6.84
N THR A 367 17.97 -21.02 5.60
CA THR A 367 17.98 -22.39 5.06
C THR A 367 18.87 -23.33 5.88
N GLU A 368 20.14 -22.96 6.10
CA GLU A 368 21.07 -23.85 6.81
C GLU A 368 20.76 -23.97 8.31
N ASN A 369 20.30 -22.89 8.95
CA ASN A 369 19.83 -22.95 10.33
C ASN A 369 18.55 -23.80 10.49
N ALA A 370 17.66 -23.84 9.49
CA ALA A 370 16.52 -24.77 9.49
C ALA A 370 16.97 -26.23 9.42
N LYS A 371 17.93 -26.56 8.54
CA LYS A 371 18.51 -27.92 8.49
C LYS A 371 19.15 -28.30 9.83
N LEU A 372 19.91 -27.39 10.43
CA LEU A 372 20.54 -27.61 11.73
C LEU A 372 19.50 -27.85 12.84
N TRP A 373 18.47 -27.02 12.94
CA TRP A 373 17.38 -27.20 13.91
C TRP A 373 16.68 -28.55 13.73
N LEU A 374 16.33 -28.93 12.49
CA LEU A 374 15.68 -30.21 12.20
C LEU A 374 16.61 -31.41 12.49
N GLN A 375 17.92 -31.28 12.32
CA GLN A 375 18.91 -32.29 12.73
C GLN A 375 18.95 -32.43 14.27
N ARG A 376 18.93 -31.31 15.01
CA ARG A 376 18.87 -31.35 16.49
C ARG A 376 17.56 -31.90 17.01
N HIS A 377 16.43 -31.58 16.35
CA HIS A 377 15.14 -32.20 16.62
C HIS A 377 15.22 -33.72 16.51
N GLN A 378 15.78 -34.26 15.43
CA GLN A 378 15.92 -35.70 15.24
C GLN A 378 16.79 -36.36 16.32
N GLN A 379 17.89 -35.71 16.74
CA GLN A 379 18.73 -36.16 17.86
C GLN A 379 17.93 -36.19 19.18
N MET A 380 17.16 -35.13 19.46
CA MET A 380 16.31 -35.00 20.64
C MET A 380 15.16 -36.03 20.66
N ARG A 381 14.47 -36.26 19.53
CA ARG A 381 13.42 -37.29 19.41
C ARG A 381 13.98 -38.69 19.60
N LYS A 382 15.20 -38.96 19.11
CA LYS A 382 15.86 -40.27 19.30
C LYS A 382 16.13 -40.55 20.78
N LEU A 383 16.70 -39.60 21.52
CA LEU A 383 16.94 -39.74 22.95
C LEU A 383 15.65 -39.98 23.74
N ASP A 384 14.58 -39.22 23.45
CA ASP A 384 13.26 -39.41 24.07
C ASP A 384 12.65 -40.80 23.77
N GLN A 385 12.79 -41.29 22.54
CA GLN A 385 12.33 -42.62 22.12
C GLN A 385 13.16 -43.78 22.69
N GLU A 386 14.45 -43.57 22.97
CA GLU A 386 15.34 -44.53 23.62
C GLU A 386 15.22 -44.51 25.16
N GLY A 387 14.48 -43.55 25.72
CA GLY A 387 14.20 -43.41 27.15
C GLY A 387 15.13 -42.44 27.90
N ASP A 388 16.12 -41.86 27.22
CA ASP A 388 17.09 -40.87 27.73
C ASP A 388 16.47 -39.47 27.87
N TYR A 389 15.30 -39.38 28.53
CA TYR A 389 14.51 -38.16 28.67
C TYR A 389 15.30 -36.98 29.27
N GLU A 390 16.22 -37.22 30.21
CA GLU A 390 17.04 -36.14 30.78
C GLU A 390 17.98 -35.52 29.73
N GLN A 391 18.63 -36.34 28.91
CA GLN A 391 19.48 -35.87 27.80
C GLN A 391 18.63 -35.19 26.72
N ALA A 392 17.46 -35.75 26.40
CA ALA A 392 16.51 -35.14 25.47
C ALA A 392 16.05 -33.75 25.94
N GLN A 393 15.72 -33.59 27.23
CA GLN A 393 15.36 -32.31 27.84
C GLN A 393 16.52 -31.32 27.80
N GLN A 394 17.73 -31.72 28.22
CA GLN A 394 18.92 -30.87 28.19
C GLN A 394 19.22 -30.37 26.76
N LEU A 395 19.15 -31.27 25.76
CA LEU A 395 19.35 -30.91 24.35
C LEU A 395 18.23 -29.98 23.83
N ALA A 396 16.99 -30.15 24.30
CA ALA A 396 15.84 -29.37 23.84
C ALA A 396 15.79 -27.92 24.35
N VAL A 397 16.18 -27.67 25.60
CA VAL A 397 16.05 -26.35 26.27
C VAL A 397 17.39 -25.69 26.65
N GLY A 398 18.51 -26.41 26.56
CA GLY A 398 19.82 -25.91 26.99
C GLY A 398 20.30 -24.67 26.23
N ALA A 399 21.13 -23.86 26.89
CA ALA A 399 21.73 -22.66 26.30
C ALA A 399 22.95 -22.95 25.39
N GLU A 400 23.40 -24.21 25.32
CA GLU A 400 24.59 -24.62 24.56
C GLU A 400 24.44 -24.46 23.04
N GLU A 401 25.58 -24.37 22.36
CA GLU A 401 25.69 -24.30 20.90
C GLU A 401 25.19 -25.58 20.19
N GLN A 402 25.16 -26.72 20.89
CA GLN A 402 24.63 -27.98 20.39
C GLN A 402 23.10 -28.07 20.44
N SER A 403 22.42 -27.18 21.17
CA SER A 403 21.02 -27.37 21.57
C SER A 403 20.00 -27.08 20.45
N VAL A 404 18.84 -27.71 20.55
CA VAL A 404 17.69 -27.45 19.67
C VAL A 404 17.23 -26.00 19.80
N ALA A 405 17.23 -25.46 21.04
CA ALA A 405 16.84 -24.07 21.32
C ALA A 405 17.78 -23.05 20.65
N THR A 406 19.09 -23.29 20.67
CA THR A 406 20.06 -22.39 20.04
C THR A 406 20.05 -22.50 18.52
N ALA A 407 19.88 -23.70 17.96
CA ALA A 407 19.67 -23.88 16.53
C ALA A 407 18.39 -23.17 16.04
N PHE A 408 17.28 -23.31 16.78
CA PHE A 408 16.03 -22.63 16.46
C PHE A 408 16.16 -21.10 16.53
N ARG A 409 16.85 -20.56 17.55
CA ARG A 409 17.07 -19.12 17.69
C ARG A 409 17.78 -18.52 16.46
N LYS A 410 18.82 -19.19 15.95
CA LYS A 410 19.54 -18.75 14.74
C LYS A 410 18.67 -18.81 13.48
N LEU A 411 17.78 -19.79 13.37
CA LEU A 411 16.77 -19.83 12.30
C LEU A 411 15.85 -18.61 12.38
N ASP A 412 15.27 -18.37 13.55
CA ASP A 412 14.29 -17.29 13.74
C ASP A 412 14.93 -15.90 13.53
N GLU A 413 16.13 -15.66 14.07
CA GLU A 413 16.92 -14.45 13.81
C GLU A 413 17.19 -14.22 12.31
N SER A 414 17.53 -15.28 11.57
CA SER A 414 17.81 -15.18 10.13
C SER A 414 16.55 -14.90 9.31
N LEU A 415 15.42 -15.49 9.70
CA LEU A 415 14.11 -15.16 9.15
C LEU A 415 13.72 -13.71 9.47
N GLN A 416 13.91 -13.24 10.71
CA GLN A 416 13.63 -11.85 11.09
C GLN A 416 14.45 -10.84 10.29
N ARG A 417 15.74 -11.09 10.05
CA ARG A 417 16.57 -10.21 9.21
C ARG A 417 16.12 -10.19 7.76
N GLY A 418 15.86 -11.36 7.14
CA GLY A 418 15.35 -11.44 5.79
C GLY A 418 13.97 -10.76 5.59
N ILE A 419 13.05 -10.91 6.54
CA ILE A 419 11.75 -10.20 6.55
C ILE A 419 11.99 -8.68 6.61
N SER A 420 12.91 -8.23 7.46
CA SER A 420 13.21 -6.81 7.66
C SER A 420 13.84 -6.18 6.41
N ALA A 421 14.74 -6.91 5.75
CA ALA A 421 15.36 -6.50 4.49
C ALA A 421 14.35 -6.41 3.34
N GLY A 422 13.51 -7.43 3.12
CA GLY A 422 12.45 -7.38 2.11
C GLY A 422 11.45 -6.24 2.34
N ARG A 423 11.10 -5.95 3.61
CA ARG A 423 10.29 -4.76 3.96
C ARG A 423 11.03 -3.43 3.73
N GLN A 424 12.35 -3.40 3.86
CA GLN A 424 13.16 -2.23 3.54
C GLN A 424 13.23 -2.00 2.03
N GLU A 425 13.45 -3.06 1.24
CA GLU A 425 13.50 -2.98 -0.23
C GLU A 425 12.16 -2.56 -0.82
N PHE A 426 11.05 -3.16 -0.34
CA PHE A 426 9.71 -2.73 -0.72
C PHE A 426 9.48 -1.22 -0.49
N ARG A 427 9.86 -0.70 0.68
CA ARG A 427 9.74 0.73 0.98
C ARG A 427 10.69 1.58 0.12
N ALA A 428 11.89 1.09 -0.19
CA ALA A 428 12.83 1.78 -1.06
C ALA A 428 12.25 1.93 -2.48
N GLY A 429 11.94 0.82 -3.15
CA GLY A 429 11.34 0.81 -4.49
C GLY A 429 10.06 1.65 -4.57
N THR A 430 9.16 1.51 -3.60
CA THR A 430 7.89 2.25 -3.58
C THR A 430 8.08 3.76 -3.36
N VAL A 431 8.99 4.18 -2.44
CA VAL A 431 9.32 5.61 -2.25
C VAL A 431 10.02 6.20 -3.49
N TYR A 432 10.91 5.46 -4.15
CA TYR A 432 11.54 5.94 -5.39
C TYR A 432 10.53 6.02 -6.55
N GLY A 433 9.60 5.06 -6.65
CA GLY A 433 8.48 5.11 -7.60
C GLY A 433 7.57 6.32 -7.36
N GLY A 434 7.16 6.58 -6.11
CA GLY A 434 6.36 7.75 -5.74
C GLY A 434 7.06 9.08 -6.01
N ARG A 435 8.40 9.13 -5.85
CA ARG A 435 9.21 10.31 -6.22
C ARG A 435 9.22 10.58 -7.72
N ALA A 436 9.13 9.56 -8.59
CA ALA A 436 9.03 9.76 -10.04
C ALA A 436 7.71 10.48 -10.44
N LEU A 437 6.63 10.28 -9.67
CA LEU A 437 5.34 10.94 -9.89
C LEU A 437 5.26 12.37 -9.32
N LEU A 438 6.12 12.73 -8.35
CA LEU A 438 5.99 13.94 -7.52
C LEU A 438 5.85 15.26 -8.30
N LEU A 439 6.50 15.37 -9.46
CA LEU A 439 6.46 16.56 -10.31
C LEU A 439 5.43 16.49 -11.46
N LEU A 440 4.76 15.35 -11.66
CA LEU A 440 3.80 15.18 -12.76
C LEU A 440 2.58 16.09 -12.59
N ALA A 441 1.94 16.12 -11.42
CA ALA A 441 0.74 16.93 -11.19
C ALA A 441 0.93 18.44 -11.51
N PRO A 442 1.94 19.14 -10.95
CA PRO A 442 2.20 20.54 -11.34
C PRO A 442 2.73 20.67 -12.77
N GLY A 443 3.49 19.69 -13.26
CA GLY A 443 4.03 19.67 -14.63
C GLY A 443 2.95 19.57 -15.71
N MET A 444 1.99 18.66 -15.54
CA MET A 444 0.83 18.48 -16.41
C MET A 444 -0.06 19.73 -16.42
N THR A 445 -0.30 20.32 -15.24
CA THR A 445 -1.02 21.59 -15.12
C THR A 445 -0.33 22.70 -15.92
N LEU A 446 0.99 22.87 -15.77
CA LEU A 446 1.76 23.88 -16.49
C LEU A 446 1.78 23.64 -18.01
N LEU A 447 2.01 22.40 -18.45
CA LEU A 447 2.07 22.04 -19.87
C LEU A 447 0.69 22.18 -20.55
N ALA A 448 -0.40 21.89 -19.85
CA ALA A 448 -1.76 22.13 -20.34
C ALA A 448 -2.07 23.62 -20.51
N LEU A 449 -1.63 24.47 -19.56
CA LEU A 449 -1.77 25.93 -19.68
C LEU A 449 -0.93 26.49 -20.84
N VAL A 450 0.30 26.00 -21.03
CA VAL A 450 1.15 26.37 -22.19
C VAL A 450 0.49 25.92 -23.51
N ALA A 451 -0.10 24.72 -23.55
CA ALA A 451 -0.80 24.23 -24.73
C ALA A 451 -2.05 25.06 -25.06
N ALA A 452 -2.89 25.36 -24.05
CA ALA A 452 -4.06 26.22 -24.20
C ALA A 452 -3.69 27.64 -24.69
N GLY A 453 -2.63 28.24 -24.11
CA GLY A 453 -2.10 29.54 -24.54
C GLY A 453 -1.56 29.51 -25.98
N GLY A 454 -0.81 28.47 -26.35
CA GLY A 454 -0.29 28.27 -27.70
C GLY A 454 -1.40 28.15 -28.76
N VAL A 455 -2.46 27.37 -28.46
CA VAL A 455 -3.65 27.28 -29.33
C VAL A 455 -4.33 28.64 -29.46
N ALA A 456 -4.56 29.34 -28.36
CA ALA A 456 -5.24 30.63 -28.35
C ALA A 456 -4.49 31.69 -29.17
N VAL A 457 -3.18 31.86 -28.95
CA VAL A 457 -2.32 32.80 -29.70
C VAL A 457 -2.26 32.40 -31.18
N GLY A 458 -1.97 31.14 -31.48
CA GLY A 458 -1.84 30.66 -32.86
C GLY A 458 -3.11 30.81 -33.69
N ILE A 459 -4.30 30.79 -33.07
CA ILE A 459 -5.57 31.01 -33.77
C ILE A 459 -5.94 32.50 -33.80
N GLN A 460 -5.58 33.29 -32.78
CA GLN A 460 -5.73 34.75 -32.83
C GLN A 460 -4.88 35.37 -33.95
N GLU A 461 -3.63 34.93 -34.14
CA GLU A 461 -2.78 35.34 -35.27
C GLU A 461 -3.50 35.13 -36.61
N ARG A 462 -4.06 33.93 -36.83
CA ARG A 462 -4.75 33.59 -38.07
C ARG A 462 -6.08 34.30 -38.27
N LEU A 463 -6.80 34.64 -37.19
CA LEU A 463 -8.01 35.46 -37.27
C LEU A 463 -7.71 36.94 -37.58
N ARG A 464 -6.47 37.41 -37.37
CA ARG A 464 -6.00 38.73 -37.84
C ARG A 464 -5.60 38.72 -39.32
N GLU A 465 -5.24 37.58 -39.91
CA GLU A 465 -4.98 37.44 -41.36
C GLU A 465 -6.26 37.48 -42.23
N TYR A 466 -7.45 37.43 -41.62
CA TYR A 466 -8.76 37.45 -42.29
C TYR A 466 -9.56 38.75 -42.01
N ARG A 467 -8.89 39.83 -41.60
CA ARG A 467 -9.46 41.16 -41.37
C ARG A 467 -8.68 42.21 -42.16
#